data_AF-A0A2G6JWH3-F1
#
_entry.id   AF-A0A2G6JWH3-F1
#
_cell.length_a   1.000
_cell.length_b   1.000
_cell.length_c   1.000
_cell.angle_alpha   90.00
_cell.angle_beta   90.00
_cell.angle_gamma   90.00
#
_symmetry.space_group_name_H-M   'P 1'
#
loop_
_entity.id
_entity.type
_entity.pdbx_description
1 polymer ?
#
loop_
_entity_poly.entity_id
_entity_poly.type
_entity_poly.pdbx_seq_one_letter_code
_entity_poly.pdbx_strand_id
1 'polypeptide(L)'
;MPVRRIEFPYRAVGRRAPERLRIDHLPAVQVPSLVISGTADPFGTEPELTEHLGRIDAPVTLVFVAGARHHTGHEGQLARVIADWTTGRPVPARLPLD
;
A
#
# COMPACT_ATOMS: atom_id res chain seq x y z
N MET A 1 9.43 -15.56 11.77
CA MET A 1 9.52 -14.49 10.75
C MET A 1 9.60 -13.17 11.48
N PRO A 2 10.69 -12.38 11.37
CA PRO A 2 10.74 -11.06 11.98
C PRO A 2 9.70 -10.16 11.33
N VAL A 3 8.80 -9.58 12.13
CA VAL A 3 7.81 -8.60 11.68
C VAL A 3 8.25 -7.24 12.20
N ARG A 4 8.55 -6.29 11.31
CA ARG A 4 8.73 -4.88 11.68
C ARG A 4 7.43 -4.14 11.41
N ARG A 5 6.84 -3.57 12.47
CA ARG A 5 5.73 -2.62 12.31
C ARG A 5 6.30 -1.29 11.83
N ILE A 6 5.86 -0.86 10.66
CA ILE A 6 6.18 0.45 10.11
C ILE A 6 4.87 1.22 10.05
N GLU A 7 4.82 2.37 10.75
CA GLU A 7 3.65 3.24 10.69
C GLU A 7 3.67 4.00 9.39
N PHE A 8 2.90 3.56 8.41
CA PHE A 8 2.64 4.32 7.20
C PHE A 8 2.02 5.68 7.54
N PRO A 9 2.25 6.72 6.72
CA PRO A 9 1.82 8.09 6.97
C PRO A 9 0.30 8.26 6.77
N TYR A 10 -0.52 7.44 7.41
CA TYR A 10 -1.96 7.52 7.31
C TYR A 10 -2.46 8.79 7.99
N ARG A 11 -3.39 9.46 7.30
CA ARG A 11 -4.31 10.41 7.92
C ARG A 11 -5.22 9.66 8.91
N ALA A 12 -5.74 10.31 9.95
CA ALA A 12 -6.89 9.78 10.69
C ALA A 12 -8.19 10.32 10.06
N VAL A 13 -9.26 9.52 9.92
CA VAL A 13 -10.51 9.95 9.25
C VAL A 13 -11.03 11.18 9.98
N GLY A 14 -11.33 12.25 9.25
CA GLY A 14 -11.86 13.48 9.82
C GLY A 14 -10.83 14.41 10.49
N ARG A 15 -9.56 14.02 10.63
CA ARG A 15 -8.48 14.95 11.00
C ARG A 15 -7.95 15.69 9.78
N ARG A 16 -7.43 16.91 9.95
CA ARG A 16 -6.66 17.58 8.89
C ARG A 16 -5.40 16.76 8.61
N ALA A 17 -4.91 16.78 7.38
CA ALA A 17 -3.62 16.16 7.06
C ALA A 17 -2.56 16.72 8.03
N PRO A 18 -1.69 15.87 8.60
CA PRO A 18 -0.65 16.36 9.48
C PRO A 18 0.21 17.38 8.72
N GLU A 19 0.62 18.44 9.42
CA GLU A 19 1.51 19.49 8.84
C GLU A 19 2.82 18.89 8.31
N ARG A 20 3.21 17.73 8.85
CA ARG A 20 4.38 16.97 8.42
C ARG A 20 4.01 15.51 8.18
N LEU A 21 4.22 15.04 6.96
CA LEU A 21 4.07 13.64 6.59
C LEU A 21 5.13 12.78 7.29
N ARG A 22 4.73 11.60 7.76
CA ARG A 22 5.62 10.65 8.43
C ARG A 22 6.31 9.74 7.40
N ILE A 23 7.16 10.31 6.57
CA ILE A 23 7.81 9.59 5.46
C ILE A 23 9.32 9.39 5.66
N ASP A 24 9.90 10.05 6.65
CA ASP A 24 11.35 10.04 6.93
C ASP A 24 11.92 8.64 7.23
N HIS A 25 11.06 7.69 7.61
CA HIS A 25 11.47 6.32 7.95
C HIS A 25 11.38 5.34 6.77
N LEU A 26 10.77 5.72 5.64
CA LEU A 26 10.59 4.84 4.48
C LEU A 26 11.92 4.31 3.90
N PRO A 27 13.02 5.09 3.85
CA PRO A 27 14.32 4.57 3.41
C PRO A 27 14.88 3.42 4.27
N ALA A 28 14.38 3.21 5.50
CA ALA A 28 14.81 2.10 6.35
C ALA A 28 14.19 0.75 5.94
N VAL A 29 13.28 0.73 4.96
CA VAL A 29 12.73 -0.48 4.34
C VAL A 29 13.70 -0.97 3.27
N GLN A 30 14.38 -2.08 3.55
CA GLN A 30 15.41 -2.65 2.67
C GLN A 30 15.00 -3.99 2.03
N VAL A 31 13.71 -4.35 2.12
CA VAL A 31 13.18 -5.61 1.61
C VAL A 31 12.16 -5.35 0.51
N PRO A 32 12.07 -6.23 -0.51
CA PRO A 32 10.99 -6.16 -1.48
C PRO A 32 9.64 -6.09 -0.76
N SER A 33 8.81 -5.13 -1.15
CA SER A 33 7.57 -4.81 -0.45
C SER A 33 6.39 -4.77 -1.40
N LEU A 34 5.31 -5.44 -1.04
CA LEU A 34 4.02 -5.34 -1.70
C LEU A 34 3.14 -4.37 -0.91
N VAL A 35 2.58 -3.36 -1.59
CA VAL A 35 1.60 -2.44 -1.06
C VAL A 35 0.32 -2.57 -1.87
N ILE A 36 -0.80 -2.81 -1.18
CA ILE A 36 -2.13 -2.89 -1.79
C ILE A 36 -3.00 -1.81 -1.17
N SER A 37 -3.65 -0.99 -1.99
CA SER A 37 -4.53 0.09 -1.53
C SER A 37 -5.75 0.25 -2.42
N GLY A 38 -6.87 0.70 -1.85
CA GLY A 38 -8.08 1.00 -2.60
C GLY A 38 -8.05 2.42 -3.17
N THR A 39 -8.57 2.64 -4.38
CA THR A 39 -8.58 3.99 -4.98
C THR A 39 -9.56 4.95 -4.29
N ALA A 40 -10.46 4.46 -3.45
CA ALA A 40 -11.39 5.26 -2.65
C ALA A 40 -11.00 5.30 -1.16
N ASP A 41 -9.76 4.91 -0.82
CA ASP A 41 -9.22 5.01 0.54
C ASP A 41 -9.05 6.50 0.95
N PRO A 42 -9.72 6.97 2.02
CA PRO A 42 -9.62 8.36 2.47
C PRO A 42 -8.28 8.71 3.15
N PHE A 43 -7.39 7.73 3.36
CA PHE A 43 -6.18 7.87 4.15
C PHE A 43 -4.90 8.02 3.35
N GLY A 44 -4.92 7.60 2.08
CA GLY A 44 -3.78 7.70 1.17
C GLY A 44 -4.29 7.62 -0.24
N THR A 45 -4.19 8.73 -0.97
CA THR A 45 -4.59 8.80 -2.37
C THR A 45 -3.55 8.11 -3.25
N GLU A 46 -3.97 7.67 -4.43
CA GLU A 46 -3.06 7.06 -5.42
C GLU A 46 -1.84 7.94 -5.76
N PRO A 47 -1.98 9.27 -5.98
CA PRO A 47 -0.82 10.15 -6.16
C PRO A 47 0.10 10.19 -4.94
N GLU A 48 -0.43 10.34 -3.72
CA GLU A 48 0.38 10.39 -2.49
C GLU A 48 1.17 9.09 -2.27
N LEU A 49 0.52 7.94 -2.48
CA LEU A 49 1.16 6.64 -2.35
C LEU A 49 2.25 6.45 -3.42
N THR A 50 1.95 6.77 -4.67
CA THR A 50 2.91 6.66 -5.77
C THR A 50 4.13 7.55 -5.53
N GLU A 51 3.93 8.79 -5.07
CA GLU A 51 5.00 9.73 -4.80
C GLU A 51 5.88 9.27 -3.62
N HIS A 52 5.26 8.89 -2.50
CA HIS A 52 6.01 8.69 -1.26
C HIS A 52 6.60 7.30 -1.11
N LEU A 53 5.98 6.26 -1.68
CA LEU A 53 6.53 4.91 -1.65
C LEU A 53 7.82 4.77 -2.46
N GLY A 54 8.07 5.66 -3.42
CA GLY A 54 9.36 5.75 -4.12
C GLY A 54 10.55 6.08 -3.22
N ARG A 55 10.33 6.46 -1.95
CA ARG A 55 11.40 6.67 -0.96
C ARG A 55 11.92 5.38 -0.32
N ILE A 56 11.26 4.24 -0.56
CA ILE A 56 11.71 2.94 -0.07
C ILE A 56 12.95 2.50 -0.87
N ASP A 57 14.02 2.14 -0.17
CA ASP A 57 15.30 1.71 -0.77
C ASP A 57 15.30 0.20 -1.09
N ALA A 58 14.21 -0.24 -1.72
CA ALA A 58 13.99 -1.62 -2.15
C ALA A 58 12.87 -1.66 -3.22
N PRO A 59 12.75 -2.76 -3.99
CA PRO A 59 11.65 -2.90 -4.94
C PRO A 59 10.28 -2.80 -4.26
N VAL A 60 9.44 -1.89 -4.74
CA VAL A 60 8.05 -1.75 -4.30
C VAL A 60 7.12 -2.20 -5.42
N THR A 61 6.24 -3.13 -5.11
CA THR A 61 5.10 -3.47 -5.95
C THR A 61 3.86 -2.79 -5.38
N LEU A 62 3.26 -1.87 -6.15
CA LEU A 62 2.06 -1.14 -5.76
C LEU A 62 0.87 -1.63 -6.58
N VAL A 63 -0.19 -2.05 -5.88
CA VAL A 63 -1.43 -2.57 -6.49
C VAL A 63 -2.62 -1.74 -5.99
N PHE A 64 -3.42 -1.23 -6.93
CA PHE A 64 -4.64 -0.49 -6.62
C PHE A 64 -5.89 -1.33 -6.86
N VAL A 65 -6.80 -1.39 -5.88
CA VAL A 65 -8.14 -1.98 -6.05
C VAL A 65 -9.12 -0.86 -6.38
N ALA A 66 -9.65 -0.86 -7.60
CA ALA A 66 -10.54 0.19 -8.09
C ALA A 66 -11.81 0.27 -7.23
N GLY A 67 -12.15 1.45 -6.71
CA GLY A 67 -13.36 1.69 -5.92
C GLY A 67 -13.31 1.19 -4.47
N ALA A 68 -12.30 0.39 -4.09
CA ALA A 68 -12.18 -0.12 -2.73
C ALA A 68 -11.81 1.00 -1.75
N ARG A 69 -12.31 0.88 -0.52
CA ARG A 69 -11.95 1.74 0.62
C ARG A 69 -10.92 1.03 1.50
N HIS A 70 -10.63 1.60 2.67
CA HIS A 70 -9.64 1.10 3.61
C HIS A 70 -9.91 -0.32 4.17
N HIS A 71 -11.16 -0.82 4.14
CA HIS A 71 -11.49 -2.12 4.74
C HIS A 71 -12.70 -2.82 4.11
N THR A 72 -12.67 -4.16 4.18
CA THR A 72 -13.69 -5.19 3.86
C THR A 72 -14.02 -5.47 2.40
N GLY A 73 -14.10 -6.77 2.03
CA GLY A 73 -14.78 -7.22 0.81
C GLY A 73 -13.95 -7.89 -0.29
N HIS A 74 -12.66 -8.17 -0.09
CA HIS A 74 -11.75 -8.54 -1.20
C HIS A 74 -10.78 -9.70 -0.86
N GLU A 75 -11.06 -10.50 0.17
CA GLU A 75 -10.09 -11.45 0.75
C GLU A 75 -9.55 -12.45 -0.27
N GLY A 76 -10.42 -12.98 -1.15
CA GLY A 76 -10.01 -13.93 -2.19
C GLY A 76 -9.08 -13.30 -3.23
N GLN A 77 -9.41 -12.10 -3.71
CA GLN A 77 -8.61 -11.36 -4.68
C GLN A 77 -7.26 -10.93 -4.08
N LEU A 78 -7.27 -10.42 -2.85
CA LEU A 78 -6.06 -10.04 -2.10
C LEU A 78 -5.17 -11.24 -1.82
N ALA A 79 -5.73 -12.37 -1.37
CA ALA A 79 -4.98 -13.60 -1.13
C ALA A 79 -4.28 -14.09 -2.40
N ARG A 80 -4.94 -14.00 -3.56
CA ARG A 80 -4.34 -14.36 -4.84
C ARG A 80 -3.17 -13.45 -5.20
N VAL A 81 -3.31 -12.13 -5.05
CA VAL A 81 -2.20 -11.18 -5.29
C VAL A 81 -1.01 -11.48 -4.38
N ILE A 82 -1.26 -11.73 -3.09
CA ILE A 82 -0.21 -12.07 -2.13
C ILE A 82 0.49 -13.38 -2.53
N ALA A 83 -0.26 -14.40 -2.91
CA ALA A 83 0.30 -15.69 -3.33
C ALA A 83 1.10 -15.58 -4.63
N ASP A 84 0.60 -14.84 -5.61
CA ASP A 84 1.29 -14.61 -6.89
C ASP A 84 2.60 -13.84 -6.66
N TRP A 85 2.56 -12.76 -5.88
CA TRP A 85 3.75 -11.96 -5.55
C TRP A 85 4.81 -12.75 -4.78
N THR A 86 4.41 -13.51 -3.75
CA THR A 86 5.34 -14.32 -2.95
C THR A 86 5.98 -15.46 -3.74
N THR A 87 5.35 -15.91 -4.82
CA THR A 87 5.87 -16.95 -5.73
C THR A 87 6.57 -16.38 -6.96
N GLY A 88 6.81 -15.06 -7.00
CA GLY A 88 7.49 -14.39 -8.11
C GLY A 88 6.67 -14.30 -9.40
N ARG A 89 5.37 -14.61 -9.34
CA ARG A 89 4.47 -14.43 -10.47
C ARG A 89 4.11 -12.96 -10.63
N PRO A 90 3.95 -12.46 -11.88
CA PRO A 90 3.53 -11.09 -12.11
C PRO A 90 2.18 -10.81 -11.45
N VAL A 91 2.06 -9.64 -10.81
CA VAL A 91 0.80 -9.13 -10.29
C VAL A 91 0.39 -7.86 -11.04
N PRO A 92 -0.90 -7.64 -11.29
CA PRO A 92 -1.35 -6.45 -12.00
C PRO A 92 -1.22 -5.22 -11.09
N ALA A 93 -0.86 -4.07 -11.67
CA ALA A 93 -0.83 -2.80 -10.94
C ALA A 93 -2.24 -2.33 -10.50
N ARG A 94 -3.29 -2.86 -11.14
CA ARG A 94 -4.68 -2.50 -10.84
C ARG A 94 -5.59 -3.73 -10.88
N LEU A 95 -6.47 -3.81 -9.90
CA LEU A 95 -7.51 -4.81 -9.74
C LEU A 95 -8.89 -4.15 -9.87
N PRO A 96 -9.89 -4.83 -10.48
CA PRO A 96 -11.28 -4.39 -10.38
C PRO A 96 -11.81 -4.57 -8.97
N LEU A 97 -12.85 -3.80 -8.61
CA LEU A 97 -13.75 -4.19 -7.51
C LEU A 97 -14.47 -5.49 -7.94
N ASP A 98 -14.48 -6.49 -7.07
CA ASP A 98 -15.27 -7.71 -7.21
C ASP A 98 -16.75 -7.48 -6.86
#